data_AF-A0A943PFX2-F1
#
_entry.id   AF-A0A943PFX2-F1
#
_cell.length_a   1.000
_cell.length_b   1.000
_cell.length_c   1.000
_cell.angle_alpha   90.00
_cell.angle_beta   90.00
_cell.angle_gamma   90.00
#
_symmetry.space_group_name_H-M   'P 1'
#
loop_
_entity.id
_entity.type
_entity.pdbx_description
1 polymer ?
#
loop_
_entity_poly.entity_id
_entity_poly.type
_entity_poly.pdbx_seq_one_letter_code
_entity_poly.pdbx_strand_id
1 'polypeptide(L)'
;MEFKSFKLTENNCSAQNAVYEGCKTEDGVHLEYYMSSNDWDNELSCFVESRDVIRSVDGDENLYREVCALFGNCRIDEWAGFRGANPPDVLDGSSMSFSAVLADGTEIEASGSNNFPKNYQTLRAGINRLITSNKIRSTEFSEGSYAISLPKSWVGVVSASFSEGMVAFSVDKTDGDELTFFIIDTGNGYSPDSYKGRVEVGRLVSDENTLFVTARDHYRINAYSEKVSEAALALWETYESDKQAIIESLHGINGYELYPEDGSILHETDARDLADKARSLWLTLNFAGEYSAGEKPVTIRFRKYIPMFPQYRYVTTMEEVRKKFLEVFSEEFTDKILSQAVADRDLIEHNDNIYVAYKKNDGEVSCNSWMHHVEDDGNGNFTVVMAVRKRSVDDIIYVKLPTGKNAEGKFVFTDYPYWDKSK
;
A
#
# COMPACT_ATOMS: atom_id res chain seq x y z
N MET A 1 5.63 13.69 -36.43
CA MET A 1 7.05 14.08 -36.31
C MET A 1 7.81 12.83 -35.93
N GLU A 2 8.64 12.32 -36.84
CA GLU A 2 9.35 11.05 -36.64
C GLU A 2 10.60 11.22 -35.79
N PHE A 3 10.93 10.22 -34.98
CA PHE A 3 12.05 10.25 -34.05
C PHE A 3 12.84 8.94 -34.04
N LYS A 4 14.12 9.03 -33.66
CA LYS A 4 15.01 7.90 -33.37
C LYS A 4 15.00 7.57 -31.88
N SER A 5 15.03 8.58 -31.02
CA SER A 5 14.91 8.39 -29.58
C SER A 5 14.41 9.64 -28.88
N PHE A 6 13.85 9.49 -27.68
CA PHE A 6 13.57 10.58 -26.76
C PHE A 6 13.76 10.15 -25.30
N LYS A 7 13.99 11.13 -24.43
CA LYS A 7 13.98 10.97 -22.97
C LYS A 7 13.31 12.20 -22.36
N LEU A 8 12.29 11.97 -21.54
CA LEU A 8 11.64 12.97 -20.70
C LEU A 8 11.88 12.59 -19.25
N THR A 9 12.48 13.49 -18.47
CA THR A 9 12.69 13.31 -17.03
C THR A 9 11.94 14.39 -16.27
N GLU A 10 11.16 13.98 -15.27
CA GLU A 10 10.44 14.86 -14.34
C GLU A 10 10.99 14.68 -12.92
N ASN A 11 11.27 15.78 -12.23
CA ASN A 11 11.63 15.78 -10.81
C ASN A 11 10.67 16.69 -10.05
N ASN A 12 10.00 16.15 -9.02
CA ASN A 12 9.01 16.85 -8.21
C ASN A 12 9.51 17.08 -6.76
N CYS A 13 10.76 17.49 -6.59
CA CYS A 13 11.46 17.61 -5.30
C CYS A 13 11.57 16.28 -4.52
N SER A 14 11.38 15.14 -5.18
CA SER A 14 11.68 13.81 -4.67
C SER A 14 13.15 13.44 -4.91
N ALA A 15 13.66 12.48 -4.12
CA ALA A 15 14.95 11.83 -4.40
C ALA A 15 14.92 10.99 -5.68
N GLN A 16 13.72 10.70 -6.19
CA GLN A 16 13.47 9.95 -7.41
C GLN A 16 13.02 10.87 -8.56
N ASN A 17 13.36 10.52 -9.80
CA ASN A 17 12.84 11.17 -11.00
C ASN A 17 11.96 10.19 -11.78
N ALA A 18 10.81 10.66 -12.25
CA ALA A 18 10.00 9.93 -13.20
C ALA A 18 10.61 10.09 -14.60
N VAL A 19 10.84 8.98 -15.29
CA VAL A 19 11.51 8.99 -16.59
C VAL A 19 10.69 8.23 -17.61
N TYR A 20 10.44 8.87 -18.74
CA TYR A 20 9.84 8.27 -19.92
C TYR A 20 10.86 8.30 -21.04
N GLU A 21 11.17 7.16 -21.61
CA GLU A 21 12.08 7.07 -22.75
C GLU A 21 11.48 6.21 -23.84
N GLY A 22 11.96 6.45 -25.06
CA GLY A 22 11.55 5.63 -26.17
C GLY A 22 12.56 5.66 -27.30
N CYS A 23 12.65 4.55 -28.02
CA CYS A 23 13.54 4.41 -29.15
C CYS A 23 12.90 3.69 -30.35
N LYS A 24 13.34 4.17 -31.52
CA LYS A 24 13.28 3.55 -32.83
C LYS A 24 13.65 2.07 -32.82
N THR A 25 12.74 1.12 -32.98
CA THR A 25 13.10 -0.28 -33.30
C THR A 25 12.91 -0.56 -34.79
N GLU A 26 13.42 -1.70 -35.28
CA GLU A 26 13.28 -2.09 -36.70
C GLU A 26 11.80 -2.15 -37.14
N ASP A 27 10.93 -2.70 -36.29
CA ASP A 27 9.53 -2.98 -36.62
C ASP A 27 8.52 -2.06 -35.89
N GLY A 28 8.97 -1.08 -35.11
CA GLY A 28 8.06 -0.28 -34.28
C GLY A 28 8.76 0.68 -33.33
N VAL A 29 8.44 0.59 -32.04
CA VAL A 29 9.00 1.44 -30.99
C VAL A 29 9.12 0.67 -29.68
N HIS A 30 10.19 0.91 -28.95
CA HIS A 30 10.32 0.49 -27.57
C HIS A 30 10.08 1.72 -26.67
N LEU A 31 9.22 1.60 -25.67
CA LEU A 31 8.92 2.67 -24.71
C LEU A 31 9.05 2.16 -23.28
N GLU A 32 9.65 2.97 -22.41
CA GLU A 32 9.75 2.66 -20.99
C GLU A 32 9.30 3.82 -20.11
N TYR A 33 8.72 3.46 -18.97
CA TYR A 33 8.45 4.33 -17.84
C TYR A 33 9.07 3.73 -16.59
N TYR A 34 9.93 4.49 -15.91
CA TYR A 34 10.62 4.06 -14.70
C TYR A 34 10.82 5.20 -13.71
N MET A 35 11.00 4.83 -12.45
CA MET A 35 11.52 5.75 -11.43
C MET A 35 13.04 5.57 -11.36
N SER A 36 13.77 6.69 -11.36
CA SER A 36 15.23 6.69 -11.23
C SER A 36 15.63 7.32 -9.90
N SER A 37 16.49 6.66 -9.13
CA SER A 37 17.21 7.26 -8.01
C SER A 37 18.71 7.24 -8.30
N ASN A 38 19.43 8.20 -7.73
CA ASN A 38 20.89 8.17 -7.74
C ASN A 38 21.36 7.78 -6.36
N ASP A 39 21.83 6.56 -6.23
CA ASP A 39 22.30 6.01 -4.96
C ASP A 39 23.82 6.02 -4.94
N TRP A 40 24.38 6.38 -3.77
CA TRP A 40 25.83 6.37 -3.60
C TRP A 40 26.31 4.92 -3.47
N ASP A 41 27.09 4.47 -4.44
CA ASP A 41 27.75 3.18 -4.39
C ASP A 41 29.08 3.32 -3.63
N ASN A 42 29.17 2.64 -2.48
CA ASN A 42 30.36 2.69 -1.63
C ASN A 42 31.57 1.96 -2.24
N GLU A 43 31.34 0.95 -3.10
CA GLU A 43 32.40 0.19 -3.74
C GLU A 43 33.00 0.98 -4.90
N LEU A 44 32.14 1.59 -5.71
CA LEU A 44 32.53 2.40 -6.88
C LEU A 44 32.89 3.84 -6.51
N SER A 45 32.56 4.29 -5.29
CA SER A 45 32.74 5.67 -4.83
C SER A 45 32.15 6.71 -5.78
N CYS A 46 30.99 6.39 -6.35
CA CYS A 46 30.25 7.25 -7.27
C CYS A 46 28.75 7.05 -7.10
N PHE A 47 27.96 7.99 -7.65
CA PHE A 47 26.53 7.80 -7.76
C PHE A 47 26.22 6.87 -8.93
N VAL A 48 25.44 5.83 -8.66
CA VAL A 48 24.92 4.89 -9.65
C VAL A 48 23.42 5.11 -9.75
N GLU A 49 22.92 5.18 -10.98
CA GLU A 49 21.48 5.25 -11.23
C GLU A 49 20.86 3.88 -10.93
N SER A 50 19.95 3.84 -9.97
CA SER A 50 19.00 2.74 -9.80
C SER A 50 17.75 3.03 -10.64
N ARG A 51 17.26 2.01 -11.35
CA ARG A 51 16.07 2.10 -12.21
C ARG A 51 15.01 1.11 -11.76
N ASP A 52 13.91 1.63 -11.25
CA ASP A 52 12.71 0.85 -10.94
C ASP A 52 11.77 0.93 -12.14
N VAL A 53 11.90 -0.04 -13.05
CA VAL A 53 11.08 -0.09 -14.27
C VAL A 53 9.64 -0.41 -13.92
N ILE A 54 8.75 0.57 -14.12
CA ILE A 54 7.31 0.43 -13.89
C ILE A 54 6.67 -0.27 -15.09
N ARG A 55 7.07 0.10 -16.31
CA ARG A 55 6.52 -0.51 -17.52
C ARG A 55 7.48 -0.39 -18.69
N SER A 56 7.58 -1.46 -19.48
CA SER A 56 8.34 -1.52 -20.72
C SER A 56 7.47 -2.12 -21.84
N VAL A 57 7.35 -1.43 -22.97
CA VAL A 57 6.43 -1.78 -24.07
C VAL A 57 7.20 -1.84 -25.38
N ASP A 58 7.25 -3.03 -25.98
CA ASP A 58 7.63 -3.23 -27.37
C ASP A 58 6.37 -3.12 -28.26
N GLY A 59 6.19 -1.95 -28.86
CA GLY A 59 5.08 -1.64 -29.74
C GLY A 59 5.41 -1.80 -31.22
N ASP A 60 4.37 -2.02 -32.02
CA ASP A 60 4.46 -2.08 -33.47
C ASP A 60 4.58 -0.69 -34.12
N GLU A 61 4.62 -0.68 -35.45
CA GLU A 61 4.63 0.54 -36.25
C GLU A 61 3.40 1.45 -36.00
N ASN A 62 2.27 0.91 -35.56
CA ASN A 62 1.11 1.74 -35.23
C ASN A 62 1.35 2.53 -33.95
N LEU A 63 1.89 1.89 -32.90
CA LEU A 63 2.25 2.61 -31.67
C LEU A 63 3.31 3.68 -31.94
N TYR A 64 4.31 3.37 -32.77
CA TYR A 64 5.31 4.37 -33.18
C TYR A 64 4.65 5.60 -33.84
N ARG A 65 3.70 5.38 -34.75
CA ARG A 65 2.96 6.48 -35.40
C ARG A 65 2.13 7.29 -34.42
N GLU A 66 1.55 6.66 -33.40
CA GLU A 66 0.82 7.38 -32.34
C GLU A 66 1.73 8.31 -31.54
N VAL A 67 2.94 7.85 -31.17
CA VAL A 67 3.95 8.70 -30.51
C VAL A 67 4.37 9.85 -31.45
N CYS A 68 4.61 9.55 -32.73
CA CYS A 68 4.97 10.56 -33.72
C CYS A 68 3.89 11.61 -33.93
N ALA A 69 2.61 11.21 -33.89
CA ALA A 69 1.46 12.10 -33.99
C ALA A 69 1.37 12.99 -32.75
N LEU A 70 1.57 12.42 -31.55
CA LEU A 70 1.64 13.17 -30.30
C LEU A 70 2.74 14.24 -30.34
N PHE A 71 3.95 13.90 -30.81
CA PHE A 71 5.06 14.86 -30.95
C PHE A 71 4.70 16.00 -31.91
N GLY A 72 4.06 15.68 -33.04
CA GLY A 72 3.59 16.69 -33.99
C GLY A 72 2.54 17.62 -33.39
N ASN A 73 1.56 17.05 -32.68
CA ASN A 73 0.48 17.80 -32.04
C ASN A 73 0.99 18.71 -30.91
N CYS A 74 2.00 18.27 -30.18
CA CYS A 74 2.62 19.04 -29.11
C CYS A 74 3.62 20.10 -29.60
N ARG A 75 3.97 20.11 -30.89
CA ARG A 75 4.95 21.03 -31.50
C ARG A 75 6.32 20.95 -30.84
N ILE A 76 6.83 19.73 -30.68
CA ILE A 76 8.13 19.48 -30.03
C ILE A 76 9.29 20.16 -30.75
N ASP A 77 9.16 20.43 -32.05
CA ASP A 77 10.10 21.24 -32.85
C ASP A 77 10.31 22.65 -32.25
N GLU A 78 9.28 23.22 -31.64
CA GLU A 78 9.34 24.55 -31.02
C GLU A 78 10.01 24.54 -29.64
N TRP A 79 10.32 23.37 -29.09
CA TRP A 79 10.95 23.23 -27.78
C TRP A 79 12.48 23.36 -27.84
N ALA A 80 13.07 23.31 -29.04
CA ALA A 80 14.52 23.34 -29.21
C ALA A 80 15.15 24.57 -28.54
N GLY A 81 15.99 24.33 -27.55
CA GLY A 81 16.68 25.36 -26.78
C GLY A 81 15.82 26.05 -25.71
N PHE A 82 14.59 25.58 -25.46
CA PHE A 82 13.76 26.13 -24.39
C PHE A 82 14.41 25.94 -23.02
N ARG A 83 14.56 27.03 -22.26
CA ARG A 83 15.07 27.03 -20.88
C ARG A 83 14.12 27.84 -19.99
N GLY A 84 13.18 27.16 -19.35
CA GLY A 84 12.22 27.77 -18.44
C GLY A 84 12.84 28.03 -17.06
N ALA A 85 13.04 29.29 -16.72
CA ALA A 85 13.54 29.66 -15.40
C ALA A 85 12.42 29.55 -14.34
N ASN A 86 12.81 29.14 -13.13
CA ASN A 86 11.95 29.17 -11.96
C ASN A 86 11.46 30.60 -11.71
N PRO A 87 10.13 30.84 -11.60
CA PRO A 87 9.62 32.15 -11.25
C PRO A 87 10.19 32.65 -9.91
N PRO A 88 10.37 33.97 -9.75
CA PRO A 88 10.76 34.53 -8.45
C PRO A 88 9.71 34.15 -7.40
N ASP A 89 10.18 33.91 -6.17
CA ASP A 89 9.37 33.55 -4.99
C ASP A 89 8.72 32.16 -4.99
N VAL A 90 9.12 31.28 -5.91
CA VAL A 90 8.72 29.86 -5.90
C VAL A 90 9.88 29.01 -5.32
N LEU A 91 9.69 28.46 -4.13
CA LEU A 91 10.73 27.73 -3.38
C LEU A 91 10.71 26.21 -3.61
N ASP A 92 9.54 25.66 -3.88
CA ASP A 92 9.27 24.26 -4.19
C ASP A 92 8.78 24.13 -5.64
N GLY A 93 8.88 22.93 -6.21
CA GLY A 93 8.32 22.77 -7.54
C GLY A 93 8.73 21.55 -8.32
N SER A 94 8.28 21.55 -9.56
CA SER A 94 8.61 20.52 -10.53
C SER A 94 9.65 21.04 -11.51
N SER A 95 10.53 20.15 -11.96
CA SER A 95 11.44 20.40 -13.06
C SER A 95 11.33 19.31 -14.10
N MET A 96 11.64 19.67 -15.33
CA MET A 96 11.68 18.76 -16.46
C MET A 96 12.94 18.96 -17.27
N SER A 97 13.43 17.86 -17.84
CA SER A 97 14.36 17.87 -18.96
C SER A 97 13.82 16.95 -20.05
N PHE A 98 13.94 17.40 -21.29
CA PHE A 98 13.53 16.66 -22.47
C PHE A 98 14.66 16.67 -23.49
N SER A 99 14.99 15.50 -24.00
CA SER A 99 15.88 15.35 -25.16
C SER A 99 15.24 14.43 -26.19
N ALA A 100 15.44 14.74 -27.48
CA ALA A 100 15.02 13.87 -28.57
C ALA A 100 15.95 13.98 -29.77
N VAL A 101 16.15 12.87 -30.47
CA VAL A 101 16.81 12.81 -31.77
C VAL A 101 15.74 12.50 -32.81
N LEU A 102 15.49 13.41 -33.74
CA LEU A 102 14.51 13.22 -34.81
C LEU A 102 15.04 12.27 -35.90
N ALA A 103 14.15 11.76 -36.75
CA ALA A 103 14.51 10.85 -37.83
C ALA A 103 15.56 11.43 -38.80
N ASP A 104 15.51 12.74 -39.04
CA ASP A 104 16.48 13.47 -39.87
C ASP A 104 17.82 13.77 -39.16
N GLY A 105 17.95 13.41 -37.88
CA GLY A 105 19.12 13.66 -37.06
C GLY A 105 19.10 14.98 -36.29
N THR A 106 18.03 15.78 -36.39
CA THR A 106 17.86 16.99 -35.58
C THR A 106 17.78 16.63 -34.09
N GLU A 107 18.57 17.32 -33.27
CA GLU A 107 18.53 17.17 -31.82
C GLU A 107 17.68 18.28 -31.20
N ILE A 108 16.78 17.89 -30.30
CA ILE A 108 15.92 18.80 -29.54
C ILE A 108 16.27 18.64 -28.07
N GLU A 109 16.56 19.76 -27.42
CA GLU A 109 16.71 19.82 -25.97
C GLU A 109 15.82 20.91 -25.39
N ALA A 110 15.15 20.60 -24.29
CA ALA A 110 14.40 21.56 -23.50
C ALA A 110 14.56 21.25 -22.01
N SER A 111 14.50 22.27 -21.18
CA SER A 111 14.43 22.10 -19.74
C SER A 111 13.65 23.23 -19.09
N GLY A 112 13.06 22.96 -17.93
CA GLY A 112 12.27 23.95 -17.21
C GLY A 112 12.18 23.63 -15.73
N SER A 113 12.06 24.67 -14.92
CA SER A 113 11.73 24.57 -13.50
C SER A 113 10.53 25.47 -13.23
N ASN A 114 9.41 24.89 -12.82
CA ASN A 114 8.10 25.54 -12.64
C ASN A 114 7.59 26.36 -13.83
N ASN A 115 8.28 26.28 -14.97
CA ASN A 115 8.01 27.00 -16.19
C ASN A 115 8.40 26.09 -17.34
N PHE A 116 7.42 25.65 -18.11
CA PHE A 116 7.54 24.54 -19.05
C PHE A 116 7.19 24.99 -20.46
N PRO A 117 7.73 24.32 -21.49
CA PRO A 117 7.36 24.64 -22.87
C PRO A 117 5.87 24.39 -23.09
N LYS A 118 5.31 25.11 -24.06
CA LYS A 118 3.89 24.99 -24.40
C LYS A 118 3.54 23.54 -24.75
N ASN A 119 2.39 23.06 -24.30
CA ASN A 119 1.90 21.69 -24.46
C ASN A 119 2.70 20.61 -23.69
N TYR A 120 3.60 21.00 -22.76
CA TYR A 120 4.34 20.06 -21.92
C TYR A 120 3.44 19.03 -21.24
N GLN A 121 2.40 19.49 -20.55
CA GLN A 121 1.47 18.61 -19.83
C GLN A 121 0.73 17.64 -20.75
N THR A 122 0.40 18.09 -21.97
CA THR A 122 -0.23 17.25 -22.99
C THR A 122 0.72 16.15 -23.49
N LEU A 123 1.99 16.50 -23.74
CA LEU A 123 3.00 15.50 -24.12
C LEU A 123 3.19 14.49 -23.00
N ARG A 124 3.41 14.97 -21.77
CA ARG A 124 3.64 14.14 -20.59
C ARG A 124 2.49 13.16 -20.35
N ALA A 125 1.25 13.65 -20.34
CA ALA A 125 0.08 12.80 -20.17
C ALA A 125 -0.10 11.81 -21.34
N GLY A 126 0.17 12.24 -22.57
CA GLY A 126 0.09 11.40 -23.75
C GLY A 126 1.11 10.27 -23.76
N ILE A 127 2.39 10.56 -23.48
CA ILE A 127 3.46 9.55 -23.40
C ILE A 127 3.17 8.57 -22.27
N ASN A 128 2.84 9.08 -21.08
CA ASN A 128 2.49 8.23 -19.94
C ASN A 128 1.35 7.27 -20.32
N ARG A 129 0.25 7.77 -20.90
CA ARG A 129 -0.87 6.92 -21.35
C ARG A 129 -0.46 5.88 -22.40
N LEU A 130 0.39 6.23 -23.37
CA LEU A 130 0.83 5.27 -24.40
C LEU A 130 1.69 4.14 -23.82
N ILE A 131 2.39 4.39 -22.71
CA ILE A 131 3.22 3.40 -22.03
C ILE A 131 2.39 2.58 -21.05
N THR A 132 1.59 3.27 -20.23
CA THR A 132 0.95 2.69 -19.06
C THR A 132 -0.51 2.36 -19.26
N SER A 133 -1.11 2.56 -20.44
CA SER A 133 -2.51 2.16 -20.68
C SER A 133 -2.62 1.21 -21.86
N ASN A 134 -3.39 0.13 -21.69
CA ASN A 134 -3.65 -0.85 -22.74
C ASN A 134 -5.13 -1.23 -22.77
N LYS A 135 -5.77 -1.09 -23.94
CA LYS A 135 -7.14 -1.58 -24.13
C LYS A 135 -7.11 -3.11 -24.16
N ILE A 136 -7.90 -3.76 -23.32
CA ILE A 136 -7.94 -5.22 -23.26
C ILE A 136 -8.42 -5.79 -24.59
N ARG A 137 -7.59 -6.60 -25.25
CA ARG A 137 -7.88 -7.24 -26.56
C ARG A 137 -7.94 -8.77 -26.50
N SER A 138 -7.57 -9.35 -25.37
CA SER A 138 -7.57 -10.80 -25.13
C SER A 138 -8.11 -11.07 -23.73
N THR A 139 -8.60 -12.29 -23.52
CA THR A 139 -8.89 -12.79 -22.17
C THR A 139 -7.61 -13.17 -21.43
N GLU A 140 -6.51 -13.44 -22.13
CA GLU A 140 -5.21 -13.66 -21.51
C GLU A 140 -4.60 -12.31 -21.14
N PHE A 141 -4.24 -12.14 -19.87
CA PHE A 141 -3.58 -10.95 -19.36
C PHE A 141 -2.44 -11.35 -18.43
N SER A 142 -1.31 -10.67 -18.56
CA SER A 142 -0.15 -10.88 -17.71
C SER A 142 0.49 -9.56 -17.35
N GLU A 143 0.99 -9.47 -16.13
CA GLU A 143 1.78 -8.35 -15.66
C GLU A 143 2.95 -8.90 -14.85
N GLY A 144 4.18 -8.75 -15.37
CA GLY A 144 5.46 -9.01 -14.69
C GLY A 144 5.56 -10.35 -13.95
N SER A 145 4.99 -10.39 -12.75
CA SER A 145 5.00 -11.50 -11.80
C SER A 145 3.80 -12.44 -11.88
N TYR A 146 2.68 -12.07 -12.52
CA TYR A 146 1.49 -12.92 -12.59
C TYR A 146 0.76 -12.88 -13.93
N ALA A 147 -0.08 -13.88 -14.15
CA ALA A 147 -1.09 -13.91 -15.20
C ALA A 147 -2.48 -14.21 -14.65
N ILE A 148 -3.49 -13.69 -15.34
CA ILE A 148 -4.93 -13.87 -15.05
C ILE A 148 -5.69 -14.10 -16.35
N SER A 149 -6.89 -14.67 -16.21
CA SER A 149 -7.89 -14.75 -17.27
C SER A 149 -8.97 -13.70 -17.04
N LEU A 150 -9.06 -12.72 -17.95
CA LEU A 150 -10.10 -11.71 -17.96
C LEU A 150 -11.40 -12.23 -18.61
N PRO A 151 -12.57 -11.79 -18.13
CA PRO A 151 -13.85 -12.12 -18.74
C PRO A 151 -13.94 -11.65 -20.19
N LYS A 152 -14.62 -12.43 -21.04
CA LYS A 152 -14.85 -12.06 -22.46
C LYS A 152 -15.60 -10.73 -22.61
N SER A 153 -16.48 -10.40 -21.66
CA SER A 153 -17.22 -9.14 -21.61
C SER A 153 -16.29 -7.92 -21.48
N TRP A 154 -15.08 -8.08 -20.92
CA TRP A 154 -14.14 -6.99 -20.72
C TRP A 154 -13.34 -6.68 -21.99
N VAL A 155 -13.21 -7.65 -22.90
CA VAL A 155 -12.45 -7.50 -24.15
C VAL A 155 -13.08 -6.41 -25.03
N GLY A 156 -12.28 -5.40 -25.37
CA GLY A 156 -12.69 -4.23 -26.14
C GLY A 156 -13.44 -3.16 -25.35
N VAL A 157 -13.84 -3.44 -24.11
CA VAL A 157 -14.60 -2.49 -23.26
C VAL A 157 -13.71 -1.89 -22.17
N VAL A 158 -12.86 -2.70 -21.55
CA VAL A 158 -12.01 -2.33 -20.42
C VAL A 158 -10.60 -1.96 -20.89
N SER A 159 -9.98 -1.02 -20.20
CA SER A 159 -8.56 -0.67 -20.30
C SER A 159 -7.85 -1.07 -19.01
N ALA A 160 -6.62 -1.55 -19.10
CA ALA A 160 -5.71 -1.71 -17.98
C ALA A 160 -4.75 -0.52 -17.94
N SER A 161 -4.52 0.01 -16.75
CA SER A 161 -3.55 1.07 -16.47
C SER A 161 -2.51 0.57 -15.46
N PHE A 162 -1.23 0.76 -15.76
CA PHE A 162 -0.10 0.26 -15.00
C PHE A 162 0.55 1.38 -14.18
N SER A 163 0.79 1.10 -12.90
CA SER A 163 1.59 1.95 -12.03
C SER A 163 2.43 1.09 -11.09
N GLU A 164 3.32 1.72 -10.33
CA GLU A 164 4.18 1.02 -9.36
C GLU A 164 3.36 0.11 -8.45
N GLY A 165 3.58 -1.20 -8.57
CA GLY A 165 2.89 -2.23 -7.79
C GLY A 165 1.37 -2.28 -7.99
N MET A 166 0.82 -1.81 -9.11
CA MET A 166 -0.64 -1.76 -9.28
C MET A 166 -1.06 -1.85 -10.75
N VAL A 167 -2.09 -2.66 -11.02
CA VAL A 167 -2.85 -2.65 -12.27
C VAL A 167 -4.28 -2.24 -11.99
N ALA A 168 -4.70 -1.13 -12.60
CA ALA A 168 -6.04 -0.57 -12.49
C ALA A 168 -6.85 -0.85 -13.77
N PHE A 169 -8.04 -1.41 -13.61
CA PHE A 169 -8.97 -1.65 -14.70
C PHE A 169 -10.05 -0.57 -14.74
N SER A 170 -10.21 0.04 -15.91
CA SER A 170 -11.08 1.19 -16.14
C SER A 170 -11.96 1.02 -17.38
N VAL A 171 -13.06 1.76 -17.42
CA VAL A 171 -13.89 1.95 -18.62
C VAL A 171 -13.86 3.41 -19.04
N ASP A 172 -14.01 3.66 -20.34
CA ASP A 172 -14.06 5.02 -20.87
C ASP A 172 -15.39 5.69 -20.47
N LYS A 173 -15.30 6.94 -20.02
CA LYS A 173 -16.46 7.81 -19.83
C LYS A 173 -16.78 8.58 -21.10
N THR A 174 -18.03 9.05 -21.18
CA THR A 174 -18.53 9.84 -22.32
C THR A 174 -17.91 11.23 -22.40
N ASP A 175 -17.35 11.74 -21.31
CA ASP A 175 -16.62 13.02 -21.25
C ASP A 175 -15.12 12.89 -21.62
N GLY A 176 -14.65 11.68 -21.93
CA GLY A 176 -13.26 11.40 -22.32
C GLY A 176 -12.33 11.05 -21.15
N ASP A 177 -12.83 11.07 -19.92
CA ASP A 177 -12.11 10.58 -18.74
C ASP A 177 -12.26 9.05 -18.60
N GLU A 178 -11.50 8.45 -17.68
CA GLU A 178 -11.63 7.04 -17.33
C GLU A 178 -12.37 6.85 -15.99
N LEU A 179 -13.03 5.70 -15.83
CA LEU A 179 -13.64 5.25 -14.58
C LEU A 179 -12.97 3.95 -14.12
N THR A 180 -12.01 4.05 -13.19
CA THR A 180 -11.43 2.88 -12.53
C THR A 180 -12.45 2.22 -11.61
N PHE A 181 -12.63 0.91 -11.76
CA PHE A 181 -13.61 0.14 -11.00
C PHE A 181 -13.01 -1.07 -10.28
N PHE A 182 -11.90 -1.62 -10.76
CA PHE A 182 -11.23 -2.78 -10.18
C PHE A 182 -9.71 -2.60 -10.21
N ILE A 183 -9.02 -3.04 -9.16
CA ILE A 183 -7.57 -2.89 -9.02
C ILE A 183 -6.96 -4.17 -8.44
N ILE A 184 -5.82 -4.56 -8.98
CA ILE A 184 -4.91 -5.56 -8.41
C ILE A 184 -3.64 -4.83 -7.96
N ASP A 185 -3.39 -4.83 -6.65
CA ASP A 185 -2.16 -4.31 -6.05
C ASP A 185 -1.17 -5.47 -5.81
N THR A 186 0.11 -5.20 -6.00
CA THR A 186 1.23 -6.06 -5.65
C THR A 186 2.27 -5.25 -4.88
N GLY A 187 2.66 -5.66 -3.68
CA GLY A 187 3.64 -4.91 -2.88
C GLY A 187 4.27 -5.72 -1.74
N ASN A 188 4.97 -5.04 -0.84
CA ASN A 188 5.69 -5.66 0.29
C ASN A 188 4.77 -6.06 1.46
N GLY A 189 3.46 -5.92 1.28
CA GLY A 189 2.43 -6.24 2.25
C GLY A 189 1.07 -6.05 1.59
N TYR A 190 0.02 -6.61 2.18
CA TYR A 190 -1.32 -6.39 1.64
C TYR A 190 -1.74 -4.93 1.77
N SER A 191 -2.58 -4.47 0.84
CA SER A 191 -3.11 -3.11 0.88
C SER A 191 -3.95 -2.87 2.15
N PRO A 192 -4.19 -1.61 2.58
CA PRO A 192 -4.97 -1.31 3.78
C PRO A 192 -6.40 -1.87 3.79
N ASP A 193 -6.87 -2.33 4.95
CA ASP A 193 -8.25 -2.79 5.19
C ASP A 193 -9.34 -1.72 4.97
N SER A 194 -8.95 -0.44 4.88
CA SER A 194 -9.86 0.65 4.55
C SER A 194 -10.32 0.63 3.09
N TYR A 195 -9.64 -0.13 2.22
CA TYR A 195 -10.06 -0.27 0.83
C TYR A 195 -11.28 -1.16 0.66
N LYS A 196 -12.20 -0.69 -0.17
CA LYS A 196 -13.50 -1.30 -0.37
C LYS A 196 -13.38 -2.61 -1.16
N GLY A 197 -14.10 -3.63 -0.70
CA GLY A 197 -14.15 -4.93 -1.37
C GLY A 197 -12.78 -5.59 -1.51
N ARG A 198 -11.84 -5.22 -0.66
CA ARG A 198 -10.50 -5.78 -0.59
C ARG A 198 -10.56 -7.29 -0.34
N VAL A 199 -9.73 -8.02 -1.07
CA VAL A 199 -9.46 -9.45 -0.91
C VAL A 199 -7.95 -9.64 -0.93
N GLU A 200 -7.41 -10.22 0.13
CA GLU A 200 -6.04 -10.74 0.15
C GLU A 200 -6.02 -12.00 -0.71
N VAL A 201 -5.37 -11.91 -1.88
CA VAL A 201 -5.38 -13.03 -2.84
C VAL A 201 -4.32 -14.06 -2.46
N GLY A 202 -3.16 -13.59 -2.01
CA GLY A 202 -2.02 -14.44 -1.68
C GLY A 202 -0.70 -13.73 -1.93
N ARG A 203 0.36 -14.53 -2.04
CA ARG A 203 1.72 -14.06 -2.26
C ARG A 203 2.31 -14.68 -3.51
N LEU A 204 2.92 -13.87 -4.35
CA LEU A 204 3.78 -14.29 -5.44
C LEU A 204 5.20 -14.36 -4.90
N VAL A 205 5.78 -15.56 -4.83
CA VAL A 205 7.11 -15.80 -4.24
C VAL A 205 8.07 -16.23 -5.35
N SER A 206 9.20 -15.56 -5.44
CA SER A 206 10.36 -15.96 -6.25
C SER A 206 11.60 -16.13 -5.36
N ASP A 207 12.72 -16.56 -5.94
CA ASP A 207 13.99 -16.70 -5.22
C ASP A 207 14.51 -15.37 -4.66
N GLU A 208 14.12 -14.25 -5.26
CA GLU A 208 14.63 -12.91 -4.92
C GLU A 208 13.65 -12.09 -4.08
N ASN A 209 12.33 -12.30 -4.24
CA ASN A 209 11.34 -11.42 -3.64
C ASN A 209 10.00 -12.10 -3.36
N THR A 210 9.23 -11.54 -2.43
CA THR A 210 7.84 -11.91 -2.15
C THR A 210 6.93 -10.69 -2.34
N LEU A 211 5.93 -10.82 -3.21
CA LEU A 211 4.93 -9.79 -3.49
C LEU A 211 3.58 -10.23 -2.96
N PHE A 212 2.99 -9.44 -2.07
CA PHE A 212 1.64 -9.61 -1.56
C PHE A 212 0.64 -9.06 -2.57
N VAL A 213 -0.36 -9.87 -2.93
CA VAL A 213 -1.36 -9.54 -3.95
C VAL A 213 -2.69 -9.22 -3.29
N THR A 214 -3.24 -8.06 -3.59
CA THR A 214 -4.56 -7.64 -3.13
C THR A 214 -5.44 -7.28 -4.32
N ALA A 215 -6.63 -7.86 -4.40
CA ALA A 215 -7.67 -7.45 -5.35
C ALA A 215 -8.70 -6.57 -4.63
N ARG A 216 -9.07 -5.42 -5.20
CA ARG A 216 -10.01 -4.50 -4.55
C ARG A 216 -10.90 -3.75 -5.52
N ASP A 217 -12.04 -3.30 -4.99
CA ASP A 217 -12.97 -2.46 -5.73
C ASP A 217 -12.50 -1.00 -5.71
N HIS A 218 -12.98 -0.24 -6.69
CA HIS A 218 -12.89 1.21 -6.68
C HIS A 218 -14.29 1.83 -6.86
N TYR A 219 -14.56 2.51 -7.97
CA TYR A 219 -15.87 3.08 -8.22
C TYR A 219 -16.86 2.03 -8.73
N ARG A 220 -18.13 2.15 -8.33
CA ARG A 220 -19.21 1.34 -8.88
C ARG A 220 -19.62 1.89 -10.23
N ILE A 221 -19.52 1.08 -11.29
CA ILE A 221 -19.84 1.53 -12.66
C ILE A 221 -21.29 2.06 -12.75
N ASN A 222 -22.23 1.37 -12.10
CA ASN A 222 -23.65 1.76 -12.13
C ASN A 222 -23.97 3.11 -11.47
N ALA A 223 -23.09 3.64 -10.63
CA ALA A 223 -23.23 4.99 -10.08
C ALA A 223 -22.95 6.09 -11.13
N TYR A 224 -22.44 5.70 -12.31
CA TYR A 224 -22.06 6.58 -13.41
C TYR A 224 -22.79 6.21 -14.71
N SER A 225 -24.00 5.64 -14.63
CA SER A 225 -24.76 5.14 -15.80
C SER A 225 -24.96 6.17 -16.92
N GLU A 226 -25.08 7.46 -16.59
CA GLU A 226 -25.21 8.55 -17.58
C GLU A 226 -23.87 8.95 -18.23
N LYS A 227 -22.75 8.47 -17.68
CA LYS A 227 -21.39 8.85 -18.08
C LYS A 227 -20.58 7.71 -18.68
N VAL A 228 -21.15 6.52 -18.83
CA VAL A 228 -20.47 5.35 -19.41
C VAL A 228 -21.30 4.76 -20.54
N SER A 229 -20.67 3.96 -21.40
CA SER A 229 -21.40 3.25 -22.46
C SER A 229 -22.32 2.16 -21.91
N GLU A 230 -23.33 1.75 -22.68
CA GLU A 230 -24.20 0.62 -22.33
C GLU A 230 -23.40 -0.67 -22.10
N ALA A 231 -22.36 -0.91 -22.93
CA ALA A 231 -21.47 -2.06 -22.78
C ALA A 231 -20.70 -2.03 -21.45
N ALA A 232 -20.20 -0.85 -21.05
CA ALA A 232 -19.54 -0.69 -19.76
C ALA A 232 -20.53 -0.87 -18.60
N LEU A 233 -21.76 -0.34 -18.71
CA LEU A 233 -22.79 -0.48 -17.69
C LEU A 233 -23.18 -1.96 -17.47
N ALA A 234 -23.25 -2.74 -18.55
CA ALA A 234 -23.57 -4.17 -18.50
C ALA A 234 -22.53 -5.00 -17.73
N LEU A 235 -21.27 -4.55 -17.63
CA LEU A 235 -20.24 -5.22 -16.82
C LEU A 235 -20.65 -5.31 -15.35
N TRP A 236 -21.42 -4.33 -14.84
CA TRP A 236 -21.84 -4.31 -13.45
C TRP A 236 -22.76 -5.47 -13.08
N GLU A 237 -23.49 -6.05 -14.05
CA GLU A 237 -24.40 -7.17 -13.81
C GLU A 237 -23.65 -8.47 -13.45
N THR A 238 -22.40 -8.60 -13.90
CA THR A 238 -21.55 -9.79 -13.72
C THR A 238 -20.29 -9.49 -12.91
N TYR A 239 -20.13 -8.26 -12.41
CA TYR A 239 -18.90 -7.78 -11.78
C TYR A 239 -18.39 -8.68 -10.65
N GLU A 240 -19.24 -9.09 -9.71
CA GLU A 240 -18.81 -9.91 -8.57
C GLU A 240 -18.34 -11.31 -9.01
N SER A 241 -19.02 -11.93 -9.97
CA SER A 241 -18.59 -13.21 -10.53
C SER A 241 -17.32 -13.08 -11.36
N ASP A 242 -17.20 -11.99 -12.12
CA ASP A 242 -16.03 -11.68 -12.95
C ASP A 242 -14.79 -11.47 -12.07
N LYS A 243 -14.92 -10.67 -11.00
CA LYS A 243 -13.88 -10.44 -10.01
C LYS A 243 -13.41 -11.74 -9.38
N GLN A 244 -14.35 -12.60 -8.96
CA GLN A 244 -14.01 -13.89 -8.37
C GLN A 244 -13.26 -14.78 -9.37
N ALA A 245 -13.73 -14.88 -10.61
CA ALA A 245 -13.08 -15.66 -11.67
C ALA A 245 -11.67 -15.15 -11.99
N ILE A 246 -11.47 -13.82 -12.01
CA ILE A 246 -10.16 -13.21 -12.18
C ILE A 246 -9.21 -13.64 -11.05
N ILE A 247 -9.65 -13.51 -9.80
CA ILE A 247 -8.86 -13.90 -8.62
C ILE A 247 -8.49 -15.39 -8.66
N GLU A 248 -9.46 -16.26 -8.97
CA GLU A 248 -9.26 -17.72 -9.05
C GLU A 248 -8.32 -18.13 -10.19
N SER A 249 -8.26 -17.33 -11.26
CA SER A 249 -7.37 -17.60 -12.40
C SER A 249 -5.92 -17.14 -12.18
N LEU A 250 -5.66 -16.38 -11.11
CA LEU A 250 -4.37 -15.79 -10.84
C LEU A 250 -3.34 -16.89 -10.59
N HIS A 251 -2.21 -16.80 -11.28
CA HIS A 251 -1.05 -17.66 -11.05
C HIS A 251 0.24 -16.91 -11.34
N GLY A 252 1.32 -17.33 -10.68
CA GLY A 252 2.64 -16.74 -10.88
C GLY A 252 3.24 -17.12 -12.23
N ILE A 253 4.03 -16.21 -12.79
CA ILE A 253 4.81 -16.38 -14.02
C ILE A 253 6.23 -15.84 -13.80
N ASN A 254 7.14 -16.02 -14.77
CA ASN A 254 8.48 -15.44 -14.73
C ASN A 254 9.28 -15.75 -13.44
N GLY A 255 9.14 -16.98 -12.92
CA GLY A 255 9.82 -17.43 -11.70
C GLY A 255 9.07 -17.15 -10.40
N TYR A 256 7.89 -16.54 -10.47
CA TYR A 256 7.00 -16.42 -9.33
C TYR A 256 6.05 -17.62 -9.23
N GLU A 257 5.83 -18.10 -8.01
CA GLU A 257 4.80 -19.06 -7.65
C GLU A 257 3.75 -18.41 -6.74
N LEU A 258 2.46 -18.69 -6.99
CA LEU A 258 1.39 -18.17 -6.16
C LEU A 258 1.16 -19.09 -4.96
N TYR A 259 1.19 -18.50 -3.76
CA TYR A 259 0.75 -19.08 -2.50
C TYR A 259 -0.53 -18.35 -2.07
N PRO A 260 -1.72 -18.94 -2.30
CA PRO A 260 -2.99 -18.30 -1.97
C PRO A 260 -3.09 -17.97 -0.49
N GLU A 261 -3.78 -16.88 -0.16
CA GLU A 261 -4.08 -16.55 1.23
C GLU A 261 -5.23 -17.41 1.73
N ASP A 262 -4.96 -18.22 2.75
CA ASP A 262 -5.94 -19.09 3.42
C ASP A 262 -6.04 -18.79 4.93
N GLY A 263 -5.38 -17.72 5.38
CA GLY A 263 -5.30 -17.30 6.77
C GLY A 263 -4.46 -18.23 7.64
N SER A 264 -3.71 -19.18 7.06
CA SER A 264 -2.86 -20.11 7.82
C SER A 264 -1.55 -19.49 8.30
N ILE A 265 -1.18 -18.31 7.79
CA ILE A 265 0.11 -17.67 8.05
C ILE A 265 -0.09 -16.34 8.78
N LEU A 266 0.69 -16.12 9.83
CA LEU A 266 0.77 -14.84 10.50
C LEU A 266 1.91 -14.01 9.90
N HIS A 267 1.58 -13.06 9.03
CA HIS A 267 2.59 -12.19 8.41
C HIS A 267 3.13 -11.17 9.42
N GLU A 268 4.38 -10.71 9.21
CA GLU A 268 5.03 -9.79 10.15
C GLU A 268 4.28 -8.46 10.33
N THR A 269 3.67 -7.94 9.27
CA THR A 269 2.88 -6.71 9.33
C THR A 269 1.65 -6.88 10.22
N ASP A 270 0.95 -8.01 10.09
CA ASP A 270 -0.21 -8.34 10.92
C ASP A 270 0.19 -8.63 12.35
N ALA A 271 1.30 -9.34 12.56
CA ALA A 271 1.87 -9.59 13.88
C ALA A 271 2.25 -8.29 14.59
N ARG A 272 2.77 -7.30 13.86
CA ARG A 272 3.13 -5.98 14.39
C ARG A 272 1.89 -5.21 14.84
N ASP A 273 0.85 -5.14 14.00
CA ASP A 273 -0.41 -4.49 14.35
C ASP A 273 -1.11 -5.19 15.53
N LEU A 274 -1.13 -6.53 15.53
CA LEU A 274 -1.64 -7.34 16.64
C LEU A 274 -0.89 -7.05 17.94
N ALA A 275 0.45 -7.02 17.91
CA ALA A 275 1.30 -6.71 19.06
C ALA A 275 1.07 -5.28 19.59
N ASP A 276 0.94 -4.29 18.70
CA ASP A 276 0.70 -2.89 19.11
C ASP A 276 -0.67 -2.71 19.76
N LYS A 277 -1.72 -3.32 19.20
CA LYS A 277 -3.07 -3.30 19.80
C LYS A 277 -3.09 -4.01 21.16
N ALA A 278 -2.49 -5.20 21.26
CA ALA A 278 -2.38 -5.95 22.50
C ALA A 278 -1.62 -5.16 23.59
N ARG A 279 -0.48 -4.56 23.23
CA ARG A 279 0.30 -3.70 24.11
C ARG A 279 -0.51 -2.51 24.59
N SER A 280 -1.24 -1.83 23.69
CA SER A 280 -2.08 -0.69 24.07
C SER A 280 -3.16 -1.10 25.10
N LEU A 281 -3.87 -2.19 24.87
CA LEU A 281 -4.92 -2.65 25.79
C LEU A 281 -4.34 -3.08 27.14
N TRP A 282 -3.22 -3.80 27.13
CA TRP A 282 -2.54 -4.24 28.33
C TRP A 282 -2.08 -3.07 29.21
N LEU A 283 -1.43 -2.08 28.60
CA LEU A 283 -0.93 -0.90 29.28
C LEU A 283 -2.06 -0.05 29.87
N THR A 284 -3.16 0.11 29.13
CA THR A 284 -4.34 0.81 29.62
C THR A 284 -4.95 0.10 30.83
N LEU A 285 -5.07 -1.23 30.81
CA LEU A 285 -5.65 -1.99 31.93
C LEU A 285 -4.76 -1.96 33.18
N ASN A 286 -3.45 -2.11 33.01
CA ASN A 286 -2.54 -2.36 34.13
C ASN A 286 -1.73 -1.13 34.59
N PHE A 287 -1.55 -0.13 33.73
CA PHE A 287 -0.65 1.01 33.95
C PHE A 287 -1.27 2.35 33.56
N ALA A 288 -2.59 2.49 33.73
CA ALA A 288 -3.35 3.67 33.32
C ALA A 288 -2.84 5.00 33.91
N GLY A 289 -2.03 4.96 34.98
CA GLY A 289 -1.39 6.14 35.56
C GLY A 289 -0.15 6.66 34.83
N GLU A 290 0.52 5.81 34.04
CA GLU A 290 1.59 6.21 33.11
C GLU A 290 1.00 6.56 31.73
N TYR A 291 -0.07 5.87 31.33
CA TYR A 291 -0.72 5.99 30.03
C TYR A 291 -2.07 6.72 30.12
N SER A 292 -2.10 7.81 30.90
CA SER A 292 -3.35 8.53 31.17
C SER A 292 -3.84 9.40 30.01
N ALA A 293 -3.04 9.56 28.95
CA ALA A 293 -3.32 10.47 27.82
C ALA A 293 -3.74 11.90 28.25
N GLY A 294 -3.25 12.36 29.41
CA GLY A 294 -3.59 13.67 29.98
C GLY A 294 -4.86 13.72 30.83
N GLU A 295 -5.63 12.63 30.90
CA GLU A 295 -6.82 12.54 31.75
C GLU A 295 -6.45 12.59 33.24
N LYS A 296 -7.30 13.25 34.03
CA LYS A 296 -7.10 13.38 35.48
C LYS A 296 -7.83 12.27 36.22
N PRO A 297 -7.18 11.60 37.19
CA PRO A 297 -7.84 10.55 37.94
C PRO A 297 -8.97 11.09 38.81
N VAL A 298 -10.07 10.36 38.86
CA VAL A 298 -11.22 10.58 39.74
C VAL A 298 -11.18 9.61 40.92
N THR A 299 -11.73 10.01 42.07
CA THR A 299 -11.80 9.12 43.24
C THR A 299 -13.15 8.43 43.29
N ILE A 300 -13.16 7.11 43.19
CA ILE A 300 -14.37 6.27 43.30
C ILE A 300 -14.12 5.29 44.45
N ARG A 301 -14.99 5.28 45.46
CA ARG A 301 -14.87 4.41 46.65
C ARG A 301 -13.44 4.38 47.24
N PHE A 302 -12.86 5.57 47.46
CA PHE A 302 -11.52 5.80 48.05
C PHE A 302 -10.32 5.35 47.22
N ARG A 303 -10.50 4.90 45.97
CA ARG A 303 -9.42 4.58 45.03
C ARG A 303 -9.45 5.51 43.82
N LYS A 304 -8.29 5.82 43.27
CA LYS A 304 -8.15 6.65 42.06
C LYS A 304 -8.36 5.80 40.82
N TYR A 305 -9.15 6.31 39.88
CA TYR A 305 -9.45 5.68 38.60
C TYR A 305 -9.38 6.69 37.48
N ILE A 306 -9.28 6.19 36.25
CA ILE A 306 -9.31 6.96 35.01
C ILE A 306 -10.20 6.20 34.02
N PRO A 307 -10.92 6.87 33.10
CA PRO A 307 -11.63 6.18 32.04
C PRO A 307 -10.68 5.28 31.26
N MET A 308 -11.08 4.02 31.02
CA MET A 308 -10.25 3.07 30.26
C MET A 308 -10.10 3.51 28.81
N PHE A 309 -11.19 4.00 28.23
CA PHE A 309 -11.21 4.48 26.85
C PHE A 309 -11.60 5.96 26.82
N PRO A 310 -11.08 6.74 25.86
CA PRO A 310 -11.57 8.08 25.59
C PRO A 310 -13.06 8.05 25.24
N GLN A 311 -13.81 9.09 25.64
CA GLN A 311 -15.28 9.12 25.46
C GLN A 311 -15.73 8.94 24.00
N TYR A 312 -14.96 9.41 23.02
CA TYR A 312 -15.28 9.29 21.60
C TYR A 312 -15.15 7.85 21.05
N ARG A 313 -14.60 6.90 21.83
CA ARG A 313 -14.53 5.48 21.45
C ARG A 313 -15.82 4.72 21.75
N TYR A 314 -16.76 5.32 22.51
CA TYR A 314 -18.06 4.73 22.87
C TYR A 314 -17.96 3.30 23.44
N VAL A 315 -16.95 3.04 24.26
CA VAL A 315 -16.82 1.79 25.02
C VAL A 315 -17.22 2.09 26.46
N THR A 316 -18.47 1.81 26.81
CA THR A 316 -19.07 2.19 28.10
C THR A 316 -19.50 1.00 28.95
N THR A 317 -19.47 -0.21 28.40
CA THR A 317 -19.89 -1.45 29.07
C THR A 317 -18.76 -2.47 29.16
N MET A 318 -18.86 -3.41 30.12
CA MET A 318 -17.89 -4.49 30.26
C MET A 318 -17.88 -5.43 29.04
N GLU A 319 -19.03 -5.60 28.38
CA GLU A 319 -19.16 -6.42 27.18
C GLU A 319 -18.37 -5.81 26.00
N GLU A 320 -18.43 -4.49 25.83
CA GLU A 320 -17.65 -3.79 24.81
C GLU A 320 -16.14 -3.83 25.11
N VAL A 321 -15.74 -3.75 26.39
CA VAL A 321 -14.35 -3.96 26.81
C VAL A 321 -13.91 -5.37 26.44
N ARG A 322 -14.71 -6.40 26.78
CA ARG A 322 -14.42 -7.79 26.43
C ARG A 322 -14.26 -7.94 24.92
N LYS A 323 -15.17 -7.36 24.12
CA LYS A 323 -15.08 -7.39 22.65
C LYS A 323 -13.76 -6.81 22.14
N LYS A 324 -13.27 -5.71 22.72
CA LYS A 324 -11.98 -5.12 22.37
C LYS A 324 -10.80 -6.02 22.71
N PHE A 325 -10.85 -6.73 23.83
CA PHE A 325 -9.80 -7.68 24.19
C PHE A 325 -9.80 -8.92 23.29
N LEU A 326 -10.97 -9.43 22.91
CA LEU A 326 -11.10 -10.58 22.00
C LEU A 326 -10.60 -10.30 20.56
N GLU A 327 -10.43 -9.03 20.19
CA GLU A 327 -9.79 -8.66 18.92
C GLU A 327 -8.29 -9.05 18.89
N VAL A 328 -7.66 -9.24 20.05
CA VAL A 328 -6.20 -9.48 20.14
C VAL A 328 -5.78 -10.59 21.09
N PHE A 329 -6.64 -11.01 22.02
CA PHE A 329 -6.38 -12.06 23.00
C PHE A 329 -7.39 -13.20 22.84
N SER A 330 -6.95 -14.42 23.16
CA SER A 330 -7.83 -15.58 23.23
C SER A 330 -8.96 -15.38 24.24
N GLU A 331 -10.06 -16.10 24.07
CA GLU A 331 -11.20 -16.04 24.98
C GLU A 331 -10.81 -16.44 26.41
N GLU A 332 -10.09 -17.55 26.57
CA GLU A 332 -9.61 -18.03 27.86
C GLU A 332 -8.73 -16.98 28.57
N PHE A 333 -7.78 -16.38 27.86
CA PHE A 333 -6.92 -15.35 28.41
C PHE A 333 -7.71 -14.10 28.80
N THR A 334 -8.56 -13.62 27.89
CA THR A 334 -9.41 -12.43 28.07
C THR A 334 -10.28 -12.56 29.32
N ASP A 335 -11.00 -13.67 29.44
CA ASP A 335 -11.93 -13.87 30.55
C ASP A 335 -11.20 -13.97 31.88
N LYS A 336 -10.03 -14.63 31.90
CA LYS A 336 -9.17 -14.71 33.07
C LYS A 336 -8.71 -13.33 33.52
N ILE A 337 -8.17 -12.49 32.62
CA ILE A 337 -7.60 -11.20 33.01
C ILE A 337 -8.66 -10.18 33.39
N LEU A 338 -9.80 -10.13 32.70
CA LEU A 338 -10.87 -9.19 33.00
C LEU A 338 -11.58 -9.59 34.30
N SER A 339 -11.83 -10.88 34.53
CA SER A 339 -12.41 -11.36 35.79
C SER A 339 -11.51 -11.04 36.98
N GLN A 340 -10.19 -11.23 36.84
CA GLN A 340 -9.22 -10.87 37.87
C GLN A 340 -9.21 -9.36 38.12
N ALA A 341 -9.16 -8.53 37.07
CA ALA A 341 -9.18 -7.09 37.21
C ALA A 341 -10.46 -6.57 37.89
N VAL A 342 -11.61 -7.18 37.62
CA VAL A 342 -12.87 -6.86 38.32
C VAL A 342 -12.81 -7.28 39.80
N ALA A 343 -12.31 -8.48 40.09
CA ALA A 343 -12.16 -8.98 41.46
C ALA A 343 -11.24 -8.09 42.31
N ASP A 344 -10.14 -7.63 41.73
CA ASP A 344 -9.16 -6.74 42.37
C ASP A 344 -9.62 -5.27 42.42
N ARG A 345 -10.79 -4.96 41.83
CA ARG A 345 -11.31 -3.59 41.64
C ARG A 345 -10.34 -2.71 40.87
N ASP A 346 -9.58 -3.32 39.95
CA ASP A 346 -8.73 -2.65 38.99
C ASP A 346 -9.51 -2.21 37.75
N LEU A 347 -10.64 -2.85 37.49
CA LEU A 347 -11.57 -2.52 36.41
C LEU A 347 -12.98 -2.45 36.98
N ILE A 348 -13.66 -1.31 36.82
CA ILE A 348 -15.01 -1.10 37.36
C ILE A 348 -15.91 -0.39 36.35
N GLU A 349 -17.20 -0.65 36.47
CA GLU A 349 -18.25 0.15 35.82
C GLU A 349 -18.78 1.19 36.81
N HIS A 350 -18.87 2.45 36.38
CA HIS A 350 -19.38 3.55 37.20
C HIS A 350 -19.97 4.66 36.33
N ASN A 351 -21.22 5.05 36.59
CA ASN A 351 -21.94 6.11 35.87
C ASN A 351 -21.87 5.94 34.34
N ASP A 352 -22.29 4.77 33.85
CA ASP A 352 -22.34 4.43 32.41
C ASP A 352 -20.98 4.58 31.70
N ASN A 353 -19.88 4.28 32.40
CA ASN A 353 -18.55 4.29 31.84
C ASN A 353 -17.63 3.26 32.54
N ILE A 354 -16.57 2.87 31.85
CA ILE A 354 -15.57 1.91 32.33
C ILE A 354 -14.33 2.63 32.81
N TYR A 355 -13.94 2.29 34.03
CA TYR A 355 -12.82 2.89 34.74
C TYR A 355 -11.79 1.84 35.09
N VAL A 356 -10.52 2.19 34.88
CA VAL A 356 -9.36 1.40 35.31
C VAL A 356 -8.65 2.09 36.46
N ALA A 357 -8.11 1.31 37.39
CA ALA A 357 -7.38 1.83 38.53
C ALA A 357 -6.16 2.63 38.05
N TYR A 358 -5.97 3.79 38.66
CA TYR A 358 -4.82 4.65 38.39
C TYR A 358 -3.57 4.04 39.02
N LYS A 359 -2.90 3.15 38.27
CA LYS A 359 -1.68 2.44 38.65
C LYS A 359 -0.48 2.96 37.88
N LYS A 360 0.65 3.15 38.57
CA LYS A 360 1.93 3.51 37.96
C LYS A 360 2.90 2.34 38.07
N ASN A 361 3.85 2.27 37.15
CA ASN A 361 4.89 1.24 37.20
C ASN A 361 5.75 1.46 38.45
N ASP A 362 6.06 0.39 39.19
CA ASP A 362 6.90 0.43 40.40
C ASP A 362 8.34 -0.07 40.15
N GLY A 363 8.58 -0.63 38.96
CA GLY A 363 9.83 -1.24 38.56
C GLY A 363 10.55 -0.45 37.46
N GLU A 364 11.53 -1.12 36.87
CA GLU A 364 12.28 -0.58 35.75
C GLU A 364 11.41 -0.56 34.49
N VAL A 365 11.07 0.65 34.02
CA VAL A 365 10.30 0.85 32.79
C VAL A 365 11.14 0.52 31.55
N SER A 366 10.53 -0.16 30.58
CA SER A 366 11.09 -0.21 29.23
C SER A 366 11.19 1.20 28.66
N CYS A 367 12.33 1.55 28.05
CA CYS A 367 12.44 2.78 27.26
C CYS A 367 11.82 2.63 25.88
N ASN A 368 11.85 1.41 25.32
CA ASN A 368 11.29 1.09 24.03
C ASN A 368 10.93 -0.41 23.95
N SER A 369 9.91 -0.74 23.17
CA SER A 369 9.56 -2.12 22.83
C SER A 369 9.00 -2.18 21.42
N TRP A 370 9.40 -3.16 20.62
CA TRP A 370 8.93 -3.35 19.25
C TRP A 370 8.84 -4.83 18.90
N MET A 371 7.97 -5.16 17.96
CA MET A 371 7.94 -6.50 17.37
C MET A 371 9.22 -6.71 16.55
N HIS A 372 9.96 -7.79 16.87
CA HIS A 372 11.25 -8.09 16.25
C HIS A 372 11.12 -9.03 15.05
N HIS A 373 10.45 -10.17 15.23
CA HIS A 373 10.18 -11.15 14.17
C HIS A 373 9.07 -12.12 14.61
N VAL A 374 8.54 -12.89 13.65
CA VAL A 374 7.62 -14.00 13.90
C VAL A 374 8.41 -15.31 13.79
N GLU A 375 8.27 -16.19 14.79
CA GLU A 375 8.74 -17.57 14.72
C GLU A 375 7.58 -18.45 14.21
N ASP A 376 7.81 -19.21 13.13
CA ASP A 376 6.90 -20.29 12.69
C ASP A 376 7.24 -21.55 13.49
N ASP A 377 6.35 -21.91 14.41
CA ASP A 377 6.49 -23.08 15.28
C ASP A 377 6.00 -24.37 14.59
N GLY A 378 5.53 -24.27 13.34
CA GLY A 378 4.93 -25.33 12.56
C GLY A 378 3.48 -25.62 12.93
N ASN A 379 2.80 -26.34 12.04
CA ASN A 379 1.37 -26.71 12.17
C ASN A 379 0.43 -25.49 12.34
N GLY A 380 0.78 -24.35 11.74
CA GLY A 380 -0.02 -23.12 11.83
C GLY A 380 0.07 -22.40 13.19
N ASN A 381 1.06 -22.74 14.02
CA ASN A 381 1.35 -22.04 15.26
C ASN A 381 2.48 -21.04 15.05
N PHE A 382 2.33 -19.86 15.63
CA PHE A 382 3.34 -18.82 15.55
C PHE A 382 3.61 -18.22 16.92
N THR A 383 4.84 -17.77 17.11
CA THR A 383 5.25 -17.00 18.27
C THR A 383 5.72 -15.63 17.80
N VAL A 384 5.08 -14.56 18.32
CA VAL A 384 5.54 -13.20 18.05
C VAL A 384 6.61 -12.86 19.08
N VAL A 385 7.80 -12.49 18.60
CA VAL A 385 8.92 -12.12 19.47
C VAL A 385 8.99 -10.60 19.59
N MET A 386 8.80 -10.10 20.82
CA MET A 386 8.96 -8.70 21.16
C MET A 386 10.37 -8.43 21.67
N ALA A 387 11.05 -7.44 21.09
CA ALA A 387 12.28 -6.88 21.64
C ALA A 387 11.94 -5.74 22.60
N VAL A 388 12.56 -5.75 23.78
CA VAL A 388 12.32 -4.79 24.85
C VAL A 388 13.66 -4.23 25.31
N ARG A 389 13.83 -2.91 25.18
CA ARG A 389 14.98 -2.21 25.73
C ARG A 389 14.63 -1.62 27.08
N LYS A 390 15.46 -1.94 28.08
CA LYS A 390 15.34 -1.41 29.43
C LYS A 390 16.16 -0.13 29.60
N ARG A 391 15.83 0.71 30.59
CA ARG A 391 16.52 1.99 30.81
C ARG A 391 17.87 1.84 31.49
N SER A 392 18.04 0.85 32.37
CA SER A 392 19.24 0.69 33.19
C SER A 392 20.28 -0.26 32.58
N VAL A 393 19.90 -0.99 31.52
CA VAL A 393 20.75 -1.96 30.83
C VAL A 393 20.68 -1.67 29.33
N ASP A 394 21.82 -1.55 28.66
CA ASP A 394 21.90 -1.40 27.20
C ASP A 394 21.49 -2.68 26.44
N ASP A 395 21.19 -3.76 27.16
CA ASP A 395 20.77 -5.05 26.61
C ASP A 395 19.29 -5.06 26.19
N ILE A 396 19.02 -5.82 25.13
CA ILE A 396 17.68 -6.08 24.62
C ILE A 396 17.20 -7.42 25.18
N ILE A 397 16.02 -7.41 25.80
CA ILE A 397 15.33 -8.62 26.26
C ILE A 397 14.30 -9.03 25.21
N TYR A 398 14.22 -10.32 24.94
CA TYR A 398 13.26 -10.89 24.01
C TYR A 398 12.14 -11.59 24.77
N VAL A 399 10.90 -11.25 24.44
CA VAL A 399 9.69 -11.78 25.07
C VAL A 399 8.87 -12.49 24.00
N LYS A 400 8.58 -13.76 24.26
CA LYS A 400 7.82 -14.63 23.35
C LYS A 400 6.34 -14.56 23.67
N LEU A 401 5.54 -14.18 22.69
CA LEU A 401 4.09 -14.10 22.80
C LEU A 401 3.46 -15.20 21.94
N PRO A 402 2.97 -16.29 22.56
CA PRO A 402 2.37 -17.37 21.81
C PRO A 402 1.05 -16.92 21.19
N THR A 403 0.80 -17.34 19.95
CA THR A 403 -0.44 -17.04 19.23
C THR A 403 -1.28 -18.29 19.03
N GLY A 404 -2.56 -18.07 18.79
CA GLY A 404 -3.53 -19.07 18.36
C GLY A 404 -4.61 -18.41 17.53
N LYS A 405 -5.64 -19.17 17.14
CA LYS A 405 -6.77 -18.64 16.37
C LYS A 405 -8.02 -18.49 17.24
N ASN A 406 -8.74 -17.39 17.07
CA ASN A 406 -10.05 -17.20 17.66
C ASN A 406 -11.15 -17.93 16.85
N ALA A 407 -12.41 -17.81 17.27
CA ALA A 407 -13.55 -18.45 16.60
C ALA A 407 -13.78 -17.98 15.15
N GLU A 408 -13.24 -16.81 14.78
CA GLU A 408 -13.29 -16.28 13.40
C GLU A 408 -12.07 -16.71 12.57
N GLY A 409 -11.17 -17.52 13.13
CA GLY A 409 -9.94 -17.97 12.46
C GLY A 409 -8.80 -16.94 12.45
N LYS A 410 -8.95 -15.80 13.14
CA LYS A 410 -7.93 -14.75 13.21
C LYS A 410 -6.90 -15.03 14.31
N PHE A 411 -5.65 -14.63 14.07
CA PHE A 411 -4.59 -14.75 15.06
C PHE A 411 -4.82 -13.83 16.26
N VAL A 412 -4.64 -14.38 17.45
CA VAL A 412 -4.73 -13.71 18.75
C VAL A 412 -3.66 -14.27 19.69
N PHE A 413 -3.26 -13.51 20.70
CA PHE A 413 -2.35 -14.00 21.73
C PHE A 413 -3.07 -14.92 22.71
N THR A 414 -2.52 -16.12 22.93
CA THR A 414 -3.05 -17.08 23.90
C THR A 414 -2.51 -16.84 25.30
N ASP A 415 -1.35 -16.20 25.39
CA ASP A 415 -0.76 -15.71 26.62
C ASP A 415 -0.03 -14.39 26.34
N TYR A 416 0.10 -13.56 27.38
CA TYR A 416 0.77 -12.27 27.28
C TYR A 416 1.69 -12.08 28.48
N PRO A 417 2.85 -12.75 28.50
CA PRO A 417 3.84 -12.63 29.56
C PRO A 417 4.49 -11.25 29.51
N TYR A 418 3.86 -10.28 30.17
CA TYR A 418 4.37 -8.91 30.21
C TYR A 418 5.48 -8.76 31.26
N TRP A 419 6.49 -7.95 30.94
CA TRP A 419 7.74 -7.83 31.70
C TRP A 419 7.72 -6.74 32.79
N ASP A 420 6.75 -5.82 32.77
CA ASP A 420 6.61 -4.77 33.78
C ASP A 420 5.68 -5.22 34.92
N LYS A 421 6.05 -4.92 36.17
CA LYS A 421 5.19 -5.13 37.35
C LYS A 421 4.52 -3.79 37.72
N SER A 422 3.21 -3.79 37.94
CA SER A 422 2.47 -2.62 38.47
C SER A 422 2.23 -2.76 39.97
N LYS A 423 2.16 -1.64 40.71
CA LYS A 423 1.58 -1.59 42.07
C LYS A 423 0.10 -1.21 42.07
#